data_AF-A0A964QB49-F1
#
_entry.id   AF-A0A964QB49-F1
#
_cell.length_a   1.000
_cell.length_b   1.000
_cell.length_c   1.000
_cell.angle_alpha   90.00
_cell.angle_beta   90.00
_cell.angle_gamma   90.00
#
_symmetry.space_group_name_H-M   'P 1'
#
loop_
_entity.id
_entity.type
_entity.pdbx_description
1 polymer ?
#
loop_
_entity_poly.entity_id
_entity_poly.type
_entity_poly.pdbx_seq_one_letter_code
_entity_poly.pdbx_strand_id
1 'polypeptide(L)'
;MMQRVATLYRSSVGKKILMAISGIVLFGFIVLHMVGNLKVLLGPEEIDAYARFLREVGYPAVPNQTALWTVRIVLLIAVFVHMNAAFQTWAQSKNARGVGYRKNDDLSFSYASRTMRWGGVIILLFLIYHILHFTTGTLHPDFVEGGVYHNFVAAFQAPLILLVYLVAQAALC
;
A
#
# COMPACT_ATOMS: atom_id res chain seq x y z
N MET A 1 2.63 1.51 -34.63
CA MET A 1 1.88 1.64 -33.35
C MET A 1 2.73 1.24 -32.14
N MET A 2 3.40 0.07 -32.12
CA MET A 2 4.26 -0.38 -31.00
C MET A 2 5.41 0.58 -30.63
N GLN A 3 6.05 1.23 -31.60
CA GLN A 3 7.11 2.22 -31.32
C GLN A 3 6.61 3.42 -30.52
N ARG A 4 5.39 3.92 -30.78
CA ARG A 4 4.82 5.07 -30.05
C ARG A 4 4.50 4.71 -28.59
N VAL A 5 4.02 3.49 -28.34
CA VAL A 5 3.75 2.97 -26.98
C VAL A 5 5.06 2.82 -26.20
N ALA A 6 6.11 2.29 -26.83
CA ALA A 6 7.44 2.17 -26.20
C ALA A 6 8.06 3.55 -25.89
N THR A 7 7.90 4.54 -26.78
CA THR A 7 8.38 5.91 -26.56
C THR A 7 7.60 6.61 -25.44
N LEU A 8 6.28 6.42 -25.36
CA LEU A 8 5.46 6.92 -24.26
C LEU A 8 5.87 6.31 -22.91
N TYR A 9 6.10 4.99 -22.86
CA TYR A 9 6.57 4.30 -21.64
C TYR A 9 7.96 4.78 -21.19
N ARG A 10 8.85 5.11 -22.13
CA ARG A 10 10.18 5.68 -21.82
C ARG A 10 10.13 7.16 -21.45
N SER A 11 9.07 7.88 -21.80
CA SER A 11 8.94 9.31 -21.50
C SER A 11 8.67 9.58 -20.01
N SER A 12 8.99 10.79 -19.55
CA SER A 12 8.64 11.26 -18.20
C SER A 12 7.12 11.36 -17.99
N VAL A 13 6.37 11.64 -19.06
CA VAL A 13 4.91 11.74 -19.05
C VAL A 13 4.27 10.37 -18.80
N GLY A 14 4.67 9.33 -19.56
CA GLY A 14 4.12 7.99 -19.39
C GLY A 14 4.37 7.41 -17.99
N LYS A 15 5.56 7.68 -17.42
CA LYS A 15 5.87 7.26 -16.04
C LYS A 15 4.98 7.95 -15.00
N LYS A 16 4.69 9.25 -15.17
CA LYS A 16 3.75 9.97 -14.30
C LYS A 16 2.32 9.43 -14.43
N ILE A 17 1.88 9.10 -15.64
CA ILE A 17 0.56 8.48 -15.87
C ILE A 17 0.48 7.13 -15.15
N LEU A 18 1.48 6.26 -15.31
CA LEU A 18 1.53 4.96 -14.63
C LEU A 18 1.54 5.11 -13.10
N MET A 19 2.30 6.07 -12.58
CA MET A 19 2.31 6.40 -11.16
C MET A 19 0.94 6.86 -10.67
N ALA A 20 0.24 7.71 -11.43
CA ALA A 20 -1.07 8.21 -11.06
C ALA A 20 -2.14 7.10 -11.06
N ILE A 21 -2.19 6.29 -12.12
CA ILE A 21 -3.16 5.18 -12.24
C ILE A 21 -2.95 4.18 -11.10
N SER A 22 -1.71 3.73 -10.90
CA SER A 22 -1.39 2.83 -9.79
C SER A 22 -1.67 3.46 -8.43
N GLY A 23 -1.41 4.76 -8.26
CA GLY A 23 -1.71 5.50 -7.04
C GLY A 23 -3.21 5.55 -6.74
N ILE A 24 -4.06 5.74 -7.75
CA ILE A 24 -5.54 5.71 -7.57
C ILE A 24 -6.00 4.32 -7.11
N VAL A 25 -5.47 3.25 -7.70
CA VAL A 25 -5.79 1.87 -7.30
C VAL A 25 -5.39 1.62 -5.83
N LEU A 26 -4.16 2.01 -5.46
CA LEU A 26 -3.66 1.84 -4.09
C LEU A 26 -4.45 2.69 -3.08
N PHE A 27 -4.76 3.94 -3.42
CA PHE A 27 -5.56 4.81 -2.57
C PHE A 27 -6.97 4.25 -2.35
N GLY A 28 -7.65 3.83 -3.43
CA GLY A 28 -8.96 3.20 -3.33
C GLY A 28 -8.93 1.95 -2.46
N PHE A 29 -7.90 1.12 -2.61
CA PHE A 29 -7.71 -0.04 -1.74
C PHE A 29 -7.51 0.35 -0.28
N ILE A 30 -6.66 1.33 0.04
CA ILE A 30 -6.43 1.77 1.42
C ILE A 30 -7.73 2.26 2.07
N VAL A 31 -8.56 3.01 1.33
CA VAL A 31 -9.88 3.44 1.82
C VAL A 31 -10.77 2.24 2.13
N LEU A 32 -10.91 1.30 1.19
CA LEU A 32 -11.73 0.10 1.40
C LEU A 32 -11.17 -0.79 2.53
N HIS A 33 -9.85 -0.90 2.60
CA HIS A 33 -9.14 -1.65 3.63
C HIS A 33 -9.39 -1.03 5.01
N MET A 34 -9.31 0.29 5.14
CA MET A 34 -9.66 1.01 6.36
C MET A 34 -11.11 0.75 6.76
N VAL A 35 -12.06 0.87 5.83
CA VAL A 35 -13.48 0.58 6.08
C VAL A 35 -13.68 -0.86 6.57
N GLY A 36 -12.99 -1.83 5.96
CA GLY A 36 -13.01 -3.22 6.41
C GLY A 36 -12.46 -3.40 7.83
N ASN A 37 -11.37 -2.72 8.17
CA ASN A 37 -10.79 -2.77 9.53
C ASN A 37 -11.66 -2.08 10.56
N LEU A 38 -12.36 -0.99 10.22
CA LEU A 38 -13.27 -0.30 11.14
C LEU A 38 -14.43 -1.17 11.62
N LYS A 39 -14.76 -2.26 10.90
CA LYS A 39 -15.72 -3.26 11.39
C LYS A 39 -15.29 -3.90 12.71
N VAL A 40 -14.02 -3.83 13.11
CA VAL A 40 -13.58 -4.25 14.45
C VAL A 40 -14.34 -3.52 15.57
N LEU A 41 -14.74 -2.27 15.33
CA LEU A 41 -15.51 -1.46 16.28
C LEU A 41 -16.95 -1.93 16.45
N LEU A 42 -17.46 -2.73 15.51
CA LEU A 42 -18.79 -3.32 15.55
C LEU A 42 -18.81 -4.67 16.28
N GLY A 43 -17.63 -5.19 16.66
CA GLY A 43 -17.48 -6.43 17.41
C GLY A 43 -16.91 -7.60 16.60
N PRO A 44 -16.64 -8.73 17.27
CA PRO A 44 -15.95 -9.88 16.67
C PRO A 44 -16.70 -10.49 15.48
N GLU A 45 -18.02 -10.64 15.60
CA GLU A 45 -18.85 -11.27 14.58
C GLU A 45 -18.78 -10.53 13.24
N GLU A 46 -18.85 -9.19 13.28
CA GLU A 46 -18.91 -8.34 12.09
C GLU A 46 -17.62 -8.36 11.26
N ILE A 47 -16.46 -8.29 11.92
CA ILE A 47 -15.18 -8.31 11.22
C ILE A 47 -14.84 -9.72 10.71
N ASP A 48 -15.12 -10.76 11.49
CA ASP A 48 -14.85 -12.14 11.07
C ASP A 48 -15.82 -12.58 9.96
N ALA A 49 -17.09 -12.16 10.01
CA ALA A 49 -18.04 -12.37 8.92
C ALA A 49 -17.60 -11.66 7.64
N TYR A 50 -17.13 -10.41 7.73
CA TYR A 50 -16.58 -9.69 6.58
C TYR A 50 -15.35 -10.41 6.01
N ALA A 51 -14.47 -10.92 6.87
CA ALA A 51 -13.31 -11.69 6.44
C ALA A 51 -13.69 -13.01 5.74
N ARG A 52 -14.74 -13.71 6.21
CA ARG A 52 -15.28 -14.89 5.52
C ARG A 52 -15.87 -14.50 4.17
N PHE A 53 -16.69 -13.46 4.11
CA PHE A 53 -17.26 -12.95 2.86
C PHE A 53 -16.18 -12.66 1.81
N LEU A 54 -15.07 -12.01 2.19
CA LEU A 54 -13.97 -11.75 1.25
C LEU A 54 -13.33 -13.03 0.67
N ARG A 55 -13.36 -14.14 1.41
CA ARG A 55 -12.86 -15.44 0.95
C ARG A 55 -13.90 -16.20 0.12
N GLU A 56 -15.18 -15.90 0.23
CA GLU A 56 -16.26 -16.67 -0.40
C GLU A 56 -16.96 -15.90 -1.52
N VAL A 57 -16.73 -14.59 -1.65
CA VAL A 57 -17.38 -13.75 -2.67
C VAL A 57 -17.09 -14.29 -4.08
N GLY A 58 -18.16 -14.61 -4.81
CA GLY A 58 -18.12 -15.22 -6.13
C GLY A 58 -18.35 -16.75 -6.13
N TYR A 59 -18.32 -17.42 -4.98
CA TYR A 59 -18.70 -18.82 -4.89
C TYR A 59 -20.22 -19.02 -5.08
N PRO A 60 -20.69 -20.09 -5.76
CA PRO A 60 -19.92 -21.17 -6.40
C PRO A 60 -19.49 -20.89 -7.85
N ALA A 61 -19.78 -19.71 -8.41
CA ALA A 61 -19.45 -19.38 -9.80
C ALA A 61 -17.92 -19.41 -10.05
N VAL A 62 -17.12 -19.06 -9.05
CA VAL A 62 -15.67 -19.27 -9.01
C VAL A 62 -15.25 -19.95 -7.69
N PRO A 63 -14.10 -20.64 -7.63
CA PRO A 63 -13.61 -21.25 -6.39
C PRO A 63 -13.45 -20.24 -5.25
N ASN A 64 -13.51 -20.71 -4.01
CA ASN A 64 -13.20 -19.89 -2.84
C ASN A 64 -11.83 -19.22 -2.97
N GLN A 65 -11.72 -18.03 -2.42
CA GLN A 65 -10.57 -17.12 -2.42
C GLN A 65 -10.19 -16.53 -3.78
N THR A 66 -10.86 -16.89 -4.88
CA THR A 66 -10.54 -16.38 -6.23
C THR A 66 -10.58 -14.86 -6.28
N ALA A 67 -11.65 -14.25 -5.76
CA ALA A 67 -11.79 -12.79 -5.72
C ALA A 67 -10.70 -12.13 -4.87
N LEU A 68 -10.43 -12.68 -3.67
CA LEU A 68 -9.39 -12.18 -2.77
C LEU A 68 -8.00 -12.22 -3.41
N TRP A 69 -7.63 -13.33 -4.05
CA TRP A 69 -6.34 -13.46 -4.73
C TRP A 69 -6.24 -12.57 -5.97
N THR A 70 -7.34 -12.39 -6.70
CA THR A 70 -7.38 -11.45 -7.83
C THR A 70 -7.05 -10.03 -7.35
N VAL A 71 -7.68 -9.57 -6.27
CA VAL A 71 -7.37 -8.26 -5.67
C VAL A 71 -5.92 -8.21 -5.20
N ARG A 72 -5.40 -9.24 -4.53
CA ARG A 72 -3.99 -9.30 -4.09
C ARG A 72 -3.00 -9.15 -5.26
N ILE A 73 -3.22 -9.87 -6.35
CA ILE A 73 -2.36 -9.81 -7.54
C ILE A 73 -2.39 -8.40 -8.15
N VAL A 74 -3.58 -7.81 -8.31
CA VAL A 74 -3.73 -6.44 -8.82
C VAL A 74 -2.98 -5.44 -7.94
N LEU A 75 -3.07 -5.57 -6.62
CA LEU A 75 -2.38 -4.69 -5.68
C LEU A 75 -0.86 -4.86 -5.73
N LEU A 76 -0.34 -6.09 -5.80
CA LEU A 76 1.08 -6.33 -5.93
C LEU A 76 1.65 -5.71 -7.21
N ILE A 77 0.91 -5.85 -8.33
CA ILE A 77 1.25 -5.19 -9.59
C ILE A 77 1.20 -3.66 -9.43
N ALA A 78 0.16 -3.12 -8.79
CA ALA A 78 0.02 -1.68 -8.59
C ALA A 78 1.15 -1.10 -7.73
N VAL A 79 1.50 -1.74 -6.61
CA VAL A 79 2.65 -1.35 -5.76
C VAL A 79 3.94 -1.36 -6.57
N PHE A 80 4.20 -2.44 -7.32
CA PHE A 80 5.40 -2.56 -8.12
C PHE A 80 5.48 -1.46 -9.18
N VAL A 81 4.41 -1.22 -9.94
CA VAL A 81 4.34 -0.18 -10.97
C VAL A 81 4.52 1.21 -10.35
N HIS A 82 3.83 1.49 -9.24
CA HIS A 82 3.89 2.77 -8.55
C HIS A 82 5.32 3.08 -8.09
N MET A 83 5.94 2.13 -7.38
CA MET A 83 7.29 2.28 -6.83
C MET A 83 8.34 2.42 -7.94
N ASN A 84 8.25 1.62 -9.01
CA ASN A 84 9.16 1.75 -10.15
C ASN A 84 9.04 3.11 -10.84
N ALA A 85 7.81 3.57 -11.10
CA ALA A 85 7.59 4.88 -11.69
C ALA A 85 8.10 6.01 -10.78
N ALA A 86 7.88 5.91 -9.46
CA ALA A 86 8.37 6.87 -8.48
C ALA A 86 9.90 6.94 -8.46
N PHE A 87 10.57 5.78 -8.43
CA PHE A 87 12.02 5.72 -8.48
C PHE A 87 12.58 6.28 -9.79
N GLN A 88 12.01 5.90 -10.93
CA GLN A 88 12.49 6.34 -12.25
C GLN A 88 12.31 7.85 -12.47
N THR A 89 11.20 8.43 -12.02
CA THR A 89 10.96 9.87 -12.11
C THR A 89 11.87 10.66 -11.16
N TRP A 90 12.10 10.15 -9.94
CA TRP A 90 13.09 10.70 -9.03
C TRP A 90 14.50 10.67 -9.64
N ALA A 91 14.94 9.53 -10.18
CA ALA A 91 16.25 9.39 -10.81
C ALA A 91 16.41 10.36 -12.00
N GLN A 92 15.39 10.50 -12.85
CA GLN A 92 15.39 11.48 -13.95
C GLN A 92 15.49 12.93 -13.44
N SER A 93 14.72 13.28 -12.41
CA SER A 93 14.78 14.61 -11.79
C SER A 93 16.14 14.90 -11.14
N LYS A 94 16.79 13.88 -10.59
CA LYS A 94 18.14 14.00 -10.01
C LYS A 94 19.22 14.12 -11.09
N ASN A 95 19.11 13.38 -12.20
CA ASN A 95 20.09 13.39 -13.28
C ASN A 95 19.98 14.62 -14.18
N ALA A 96 18.78 15.20 -14.34
CA ALA A 96 18.58 16.45 -15.07
C ALA A 96 19.13 17.69 -14.31
N ARG A 97 19.60 17.50 -13.07
CA ARG A 97 19.89 18.55 -12.09
C ARG A 97 21.32 19.08 -12.20
N GLY A 98 21.88 19.20 -13.41
CA GLY A 98 23.32 19.40 -13.73
C GLY A 98 24.11 20.51 -13.01
N VAL A 99 23.49 21.34 -12.18
CA VAL A 99 24.13 22.27 -11.23
C VAL A 99 23.28 22.34 -9.95
N GLY A 100 23.93 22.42 -8.78
CA GLY A 100 23.26 22.62 -7.49
C GLY A 100 22.43 23.90 -7.47
N TYR A 101 21.33 23.90 -6.70
CA TYR A 101 20.36 24.99 -6.68
C TYR A 101 21.05 26.31 -6.27
N ARG A 102 21.13 27.27 -7.20
CA ARG A 102 21.92 28.51 -7.04
C ARG A 102 21.27 29.51 -6.08
N LYS A 103 19.99 29.29 -5.74
CA LYS A 103 19.21 30.01 -4.75
C LYS A 103 18.09 29.10 -4.31
N ASN A 104 18.02 28.71 -3.05
CA ASN A 104 16.82 28.11 -2.44
C ASN A 104 15.72 29.17 -2.42
N ASP A 105 15.18 29.53 -3.59
CA ASP A 105 13.87 30.15 -3.61
C ASP A 105 12.94 29.11 -2.96
N ASP A 106 12.31 29.50 -1.87
CA ASP A 106 11.29 28.73 -1.16
C ASP A 106 10.07 28.57 -2.09
N LEU A 107 10.26 27.85 -3.20
CA LEU A 107 9.20 27.20 -3.92
C LEU A 107 8.45 26.40 -2.87
N SER A 108 7.18 26.73 -2.69
CA SER A 108 6.25 26.27 -1.66
C SER A 108 6.01 24.75 -1.72
N PHE A 109 7.07 23.97 -1.61
CA PHE A 109 7.06 22.53 -1.48
C PHE A 109 6.54 22.26 -0.07
N SER A 110 5.28 21.84 0.03
CA SER A 110 4.68 21.38 1.29
C SER A 110 5.64 20.41 1.98
N TYR A 111 5.72 20.45 3.31
CA TYR A 111 6.49 19.52 4.13
C TYR A 111 6.31 18.05 3.69
N ALA A 112 5.08 17.69 3.29
CA ALA A 112 4.74 16.37 2.73
C ALA A 112 5.57 16.00 1.49
N SER A 113 5.84 16.95 0.59
CA SER A 113 6.65 16.70 -0.61
C SER A 113 8.13 16.45 -0.30
N ARG A 114 8.64 17.00 0.82
CA ARG A 114 10.01 16.76 1.29
C ARG A 114 10.17 15.40 1.95
N THR A 115 9.15 14.95 2.68
CA THR A 115 9.16 13.66 3.41
C THR A 115 8.67 12.49 2.57
N MET A 116 8.01 12.72 1.43
CA MET A 116 7.40 11.69 0.55
C MET A 116 8.33 10.51 0.23
N ARG A 117 9.64 10.74 0.07
CA ARG A 117 10.60 9.65 -0.18
C ARG A 117 10.76 8.74 1.05
N TRP A 118 10.90 9.34 2.22
CA TRP A 118 11.04 8.59 3.48
C TRP A 118 9.74 7.90 3.84
N GLY A 119 8.59 8.57 3.64
CA GLY A 119 7.26 7.97 3.77
C GLY A 119 7.14 6.70 2.92
N GLY A 120 7.50 6.77 1.63
CA GLY A 120 7.47 5.60 0.74
C GLY A 120 8.34 4.43 1.21
N VAL A 121 9.54 4.69 1.75
CA VAL A 121 10.42 3.63 2.30
C VAL A 121 9.82 3.02 3.57
N ILE A 122 9.31 3.86 4.48
CA ILE A 122 8.66 3.40 5.71
C ILE A 122 7.45 2.52 5.39
N ILE A 123 6.60 2.97 4.45
CA ILE A 123 5.41 2.21 4.02
C ILE A 123 5.81 0.88 3.35
N LEU A 124 6.89 0.84 2.57
CA LEU A 124 7.35 -0.42 1.96
C LEU A 124 7.78 -1.44 3.03
N LEU A 125 8.57 -1.01 4.02
CA LEU A 125 8.99 -1.88 5.12
C LEU A 125 7.78 -2.32 5.96
N PHE A 126 6.88 -1.38 6.23
CA PHE A 126 5.63 -1.67 6.94
C PHE A 126 4.76 -2.65 6.16
N LEU A 127 4.63 -2.55 4.83
CA LEU A 127 3.84 -3.47 4.02
C LEU A 127 4.35 -4.92 4.16
N ILE A 128 5.68 -5.11 4.13
CA ILE A 128 6.30 -6.43 4.31
C ILE A 128 5.96 -6.95 5.71
N TYR A 129 6.22 -6.14 6.74
CA TYR A 129 5.90 -6.51 8.12
C TYR A 129 4.40 -6.82 8.30
N HIS A 130 3.52 -5.99 7.75
CA HIS A 130 2.07 -6.11 7.83
C HIS A 130 1.57 -7.41 7.22
N ILE A 131 2.08 -7.79 6.04
CA ILE A 131 1.75 -9.09 5.42
C ILE A 131 2.25 -10.25 6.30
N LEU A 132 3.49 -10.18 6.78
CA LEU A 132 4.03 -11.21 7.67
C LEU A 132 3.30 -11.31 9.01
N HIS A 133 2.69 -10.22 9.45
CA HIS A 133 1.99 -10.12 10.73
C HIS A 133 0.53 -10.59 10.63
N PHE A 134 -0.26 -10.04 9.70
CA PHE A 134 -1.70 -10.30 9.62
C PHE A 134 -2.14 -11.22 8.47
N THR A 135 -1.30 -11.45 7.47
CA THR A 135 -1.65 -12.35 6.35
C THR A 135 -1.07 -13.74 6.54
N THR A 136 0.22 -13.85 6.86
CA THR A 136 0.89 -15.16 7.02
C THR A 136 1.06 -15.56 8.48
N GLY A 137 0.93 -14.64 9.43
CA GLY A 137 1.10 -14.90 10.87
C GLY A 137 2.53 -15.17 11.31
N THR A 138 3.52 -15.10 10.41
CA THR A 138 4.93 -15.43 10.68
C THR A 138 5.56 -14.58 11.77
N LEU A 139 5.15 -13.31 11.90
CA LEU A 139 5.64 -12.39 12.94
C LEU A 139 4.62 -12.16 14.05
N HIS A 140 3.59 -12.99 14.15
CA HIS A 140 2.49 -12.83 15.11
C HIS A 140 2.39 -14.10 15.98
N PRO A 141 2.99 -14.11 17.19
CA PRO A 141 3.08 -15.31 18.03
C PRO A 141 1.74 -16.00 18.32
N ASP A 142 0.68 -15.22 18.55
CA ASP A 142 -0.66 -15.73 18.90
C ASP A 142 -1.62 -15.73 17.70
N PHE A 143 -1.10 -15.97 16.49
CA PHE A 143 -1.90 -15.89 15.27
C PHE A 143 -2.85 -17.09 15.13
N VAL A 144 -4.13 -16.79 14.90
CA VAL A 144 -5.18 -17.76 14.62
C VAL A 144 -5.68 -17.55 13.19
N GLU A 145 -5.52 -18.56 12.33
CA GLU A 145 -6.01 -18.47 10.96
C GLU A 145 -7.53 -18.30 10.94
N GLY A 146 -8.00 -17.26 10.23
CA GLY A 146 -9.43 -16.93 10.13
C GLY A 146 -10.01 -16.14 11.30
N GLY A 147 -9.36 -16.10 12.46
CA GLY A 147 -9.77 -15.32 13.63
C GLY A 147 -9.28 -13.87 13.57
N VAL A 148 -9.88 -13.05 12.71
CA VAL A 148 -9.40 -11.68 12.44
C VAL A 148 -9.53 -10.78 13.67
N TYR A 149 -10.65 -10.87 14.40
CA TYR A 149 -10.82 -10.07 15.63
C TYR A 149 -9.77 -10.42 16.69
N HIS A 150 -9.54 -11.71 16.94
CA HIS A 150 -8.53 -12.18 17.90
C HIS A 150 -7.14 -11.66 17.53
N ASN A 151 -6.72 -11.86 16.28
CA ASN A 151 -5.41 -11.40 15.81
C ASN A 151 -5.27 -9.88 15.95
N PHE A 152 -6.32 -9.12 15.63
CA PHE A 152 -6.30 -7.67 15.77
C PHE A 152 -6.09 -7.25 17.23
N VAL A 153 -6.88 -7.80 18.16
CA VAL A 153 -6.79 -7.44 19.58
C VAL A 153 -5.44 -7.85 20.17
N ALA A 154 -5.00 -9.09 19.91
CA ALA A 154 -3.72 -9.59 20.41
C ALA A 154 -2.54 -8.74 19.91
N ALA A 155 -2.53 -8.38 18.63
CA ALA A 155 -1.52 -7.50 18.04
C ALA A 155 -1.40 -6.16 18.76
N PHE A 156 -2.53 -5.47 18.97
CA PHE A 156 -2.53 -4.10 19.49
C PHE A 156 -2.45 -3.99 21.02
N GLN A 157 -2.48 -5.12 21.74
CA GLN A 157 -2.12 -5.16 23.15
C GLN A 157 -0.60 -5.01 23.39
N ALA A 158 0.23 -5.30 22.37
CA ALA A 158 1.67 -5.10 22.45
C ALA A 158 2.05 -3.64 22.10
N PRO A 159 2.64 -2.86 23.04
CA PRO A 159 2.92 -1.43 22.80
C PRO A 159 3.86 -1.16 21.63
N LEU A 160 4.83 -2.04 21.41
CA LEU A 160 5.78 -1.91 20.30
C LEU A 160 5.10 -2.11 18.94
N ILE A 161 4.19 -3.09 18.85
CA ILE A 161 3.42 -3.34 17.62
C ILE A 161 2.54 -2.14 17.34
N LEU A 162 1.80 -1.65 18.35
CA LEU A 162 1.00 -0.43 18.21
C LEU A 162 1.82 0.74 17.69
N LEU A 163 3.01 0.98 18.26
CA LEU A 163 3.89 2.06 17.82
C LEU A 163 4.31 1.91 16.35
N VAL A 164 4.66 0.70 15.90
CA VAL A 164 5.02 0.44 14.49
C VAL A 164 3.87 0.80 13.56
N TYR A 165 2.64 0.43 13.90
CA TYR A 165 1.45 0.77 13.11
C TYR A 165 1.16 2.28 13.13
N LEU A 166 1.30 2.96 14.28
CA LEU A 166 1.11 4.42 14.36
C LEU A 166 2.12 5.19 13.51
N VAL A 167 3.39 4.78 13.50
CA VAL A 167 4.43 5.38 12.64
C VAL A 167 4.09 5.16 11.17
N ALA A 168 3.61 3.98 10.79
CA ALA A 168 3.19 3.71 9.42
C ALA A 168 1.99 4.58 9.00
N GLN A 169 0.99 4.75 9.87
CA GLN A 169 -0.15 5.63 9.58
C GLN A 169 0.28 7.09 9.44
N ALA A 170 1.19 7.57 10.28
CA ALA A 170 1.74 8.92 10.15
C ALA A 170 2.57 9.10 8.86
N ALA A 171 3.25 8.06 8.39
CA ALA A 171 3.99 8.08 7.12
C ALA A 171 3.10 8.00 5.87
N LEU A 172 1.85 7.54 6.04
CA LEU A 172 0.85 7.44 4.97
C LEU A 172 0.15 8.78 4.71
N CYS A 173 0.03 9.65 5.73
CA CYS A 173 -0.58 10.98 5.67
C CYS A 173 0.39 12.05 5.13
#